data_AF-A0A821X620-F1
#
_entry.id   AF-A0A821X620-F1
#
_cell.length_a   1.000
_cell.length_b   1.000
_cell.length_c   1.000
_cell.angle_alpha   90.00
_cell.angle_beta   90.00
_cell.angle_gamma   90.00
#
_symmetry.space_group_name_H-M   'P 1'
#
loop_
_entity.id
_entity.type
_entity.pdbx_description
1 polymer ?
#
loop_
_entity_poly.entity_id
_entity_poly.type
_entity_poly.pdbx_seq_one_letter_code
_entity_poly.pdbx_strand_id
1 'polypeptide(L)'
;PSFSQPFYLIFIELLNKTYYIFVIQKTYKISTTITKIINPSDHSQHINELFNEIFVKIQLIRHIKYNHLPYENNSRNIFCFYDNNHICLCYDNEQKCLVNCFDFNHNINFDCFGQNVCENEG
;
A
#
# COMPACT_ATOMS: atom_id res chain seq x y z
N PRO A 1 -2.09 -16.28 -20.85
CA PRO A 1 -2.96 -16.38 -19.64
C PRO A 1 -2.20 -15.92 -18.40
N SER A 2 -2.42 -14.67 -17.97
CA SER A 2 -1.84 -14.14 -16.73
C SER A 2 -2.60 -14.73 -15.53
N PHE A 3 -1.95 -15.63 -14.80
CA PHE A 3 -2.49 -16.14 -13.53
C PHE A 3 -2.33 -15.07 -12.45
N SER A 4 -3.45 -14.60 -11.89
CA SER A 4 -3.44 -13.81 -10.66
C SER A 4 -3.23 -14.76 -9.48
N GLN A 5 -2.27 -14.44 -8.60
CA GLN A 5 -2.05 -15.19 -7.35
C GLN A 5 -2.52 -14.35 -6.16
N PRO A 6 -3.26 -14.95 -5.20
CA PRO A 6 -3.64 -14.23 -3.99
C PRO A 6 -2.39 -13.84 -3.19
N PHE A 7 -2.47 -12.70 -2.53
CA PHE A 7 -1.50 -12.26 -1.55
C PHE A 7 -2.24 -11.59 -0.39
N TYR A 8 -1.58 -11.58 0.76
CA TYR A 8 -2.04 -10.98 2.00
C TYR A 8 -1.20 -9.75 2.25
N LEU A 9 -1.87 -8.68 2.63
CA LEU A 9 -1.28 -7.37 2.80
C LEU A 9 -1.73 -6.82 4.15
N ILE A 10 -0.76 -6.39 4.96
CA ILE A 10 -1.02 -5.73 6.22
C ILE A 10 -0.37 -4.36 6.15
N PHE A 11 -1.20 -3.33 6.34
CA PHE A 11 -0.75 -1.97 6.61
C PHE A 11 -1.05 -1.62 8.05
N ILE A 12 -0.25 -0.72 8.60
CA ILE A 12 -0.47 -0.15 9.92
C ILE A 12 -0.62 1.35 9.75
N GLU A 13 -1.70 1.89 10.29
CA GLU A 13 -1.86 3.31 10.53
C GLU A 13 -1.27 3.63 11.92
N LEU A 14 -0.30 4.54 11.97
CA LEU A 14 0.17 5.13 13.22
C LEU A 14 -0.48 6.52 13.42
N LEU A 15 0.23 7.47 14.02
CA LEU A 15 -0.32 8.80 14.31
C LEU A 15 -0.69 9.55 13.03
N ASN A 16 -1.83 10.24 13.03
CA ASN A 16 -2.25 11.19 12.00
C ASN A 16 -2.24 10.64 10.56
N LYS A 17 -2.85 9.47 10.31
CA LYS A 17 -2.94 8.89 8.95
C LYS A 17 -1.56 8.62 8.32
N THR A 18 -0.56 8.36 9.17
CA THR A 18 0.77 7.95 8.71
C THR A 18 0.77 6.45 8.50
N TYR A 19 0.89 6.02 7.25
CA TYR A 19 0.77 4.62 6.87
C TYR A 19 2.12 3.96 6.68
N TYR A 20 2.22 2.71 7.12
CA TYR A 20 3.39 1.87 6.92
C TYR A 20 2.98 0.53 6.34
N ILE A 21 3.72 0.08 5.34
CA ILE A 21 3.61 -1.30 4.89
C ILE A 21 4.23 -2.20 5.94
N PHE A 22 3.43 -3.10 6.49
CA PHE A 22 3.91 -4.04 7.50
C PHE A 22 4.32 -5.33 6.82
N VAL A 23 3.40 -5.98 6.10
CA VAL A 23 3.64 -7.32 5.57
C VAL A 23 3.02 -7.47 4.18
N ILE A 24 3.79 -8.07 3.26
CA ILE A 24 3.28 -8.66 2.02
C ILE A 24 3.60 -10.15 2.06
N GLN A 25 2.59 -11.02 2.00
CA GLN A 25 2.76 -12.47 2.00
C GLN A 25 2.02 -13.10 0.82
N LYS A 26 2.70 -13.94 0.05
CA LYS A 26 2.06 -14.70 -1.04
C LYS A 26 1.30 -15.94 -0.52
N THR A 27 1.71 -16.45 0.64
CA THR A 27 1.11 -17.63 1.26
C THR A 27 0.54 -17.25 2.61
N TYR A 28 -0.75 -17.56 2.83
CA TYR A 28 -1.37 -17.39 4.13
C TYR A 28 -0.77 -18.36 5.13
N LYS A 29 -0.43 -17.87 6.32
CA LYS A 29 -0.08 -18.74 7.44
C LYS A 29 -0.94 -18.37 8.63
N ILE A 30 -1.88 -19.25 8.96
CA ILE A 30 -2.77 -19.12 10.11
C ILE A 30 -1.94 -19.02 11.40
N SER A 31 -2.36 -18.14 12.31
CA SER A 31 -1.81 -17.98 13.67
C SER A 31 -0.29 -17.76 13.74
N THR A 32 0.31 -17.15 12.71
CA THR A 32 1.74 -16.82 12.72
C THR A 32 1.97 -15.48 13.38
N THR A 33 2.84 -15.45 14.40
CA THR A 33 3.33 -14.19 14.96
C THR A 33 4.30 -13.54 13.98
N ILE A 34 3.99 -12.32 13.53
CA ILE A 34 4.85 -11.55 12.62
C ILE A 34 5.49 -10.41 13.40
N THR A 35 6.82 -10.41 13.45
CA THR A 35 7.61 -9.32 14.05
C THR A 35 8.34 -8.60 12.93
N LYS A 36 8.20 -7.27 12.86
CA LYS A 36 8.91 -6.43 11.90
C LYS A 36 9.40 -5.15 12.57
N ILE A 37 10.65 -4.79 12.27
CA ILE A 37 11.19 -3.47 12.56
C ILE A 37 10.76 -2.54 11.42
N ILE A 38 10.10 -1.44 11.76
CA ILE A 38 9.67 -0.43 10.78
C ILE A 38 10.88 0.38 10.36
N ASN A 39 11.16 0.40 9.06
CA ASN A 39 12.22 1.19 8.44
C ASN A 39 11.62 2.41 7.72
N PRO A 40 12.43 3.44 7.42
CA PRO A 40 11.96 4.60 6.65
C PRO A 40 11.37 4.24 5.29
N SER A 41 11.86 3.17 4.63
CA SER A 41 11.34 2.69 3.34
C SER A 41 9.97 2.01 3.45
N ASP A 42 9.53 1.64 4.66
CA ASP A 42 8.21 1.08 4.89
C ASP A 42 7.12 2.16 4.94
N HIS A 43 7.52 3.43 5.10
CA HIS A 43 6.61 4.56 5.13
C HIS A 43 5.97 4.75 3.76
N SER A 44 4.64 4.76 3.73
CA SER A 44 3.88 5.16 2.54
C SER A 44 3.71 6.67 2.56
N GLN A 45 4.13 7.33 1.49
CA GLN A 45 3.91 8.77 1.35
C GLN A 45 2.60 9.05 0.64
N HIS A 46 2.00 10.21 0.92
CA HIS A 46 0.86 10.68 0.14
C HIS A 46 1.31 10.99 -1.29
N ILE A 47 0.48 10.69 -2.30
CA ILE A 47 0.85 10.85 -3.72
C ILE A 47 1.27 12.29 -4.08
N ASN A 48 0.69 13.29 -3.40
CA ASN A 48 1.06 14.70 -3.58
C ASN A 48 2.47 15.05 -3.08
N GLU A 49 3.05 14.26 -2.17
CA GLU A 49 4.44 14.45 -1.73
C GLU A 49 5.43 13.88 -2.75
N LEU A 50 4.96 12.91 -3.54
CA LEU A 50 5.79 12.16 -4.48
C LEU A 50 5.85 12.81 -5.86
N PHE A 51 4.75 13.45 -6.27
CA PHE A 51 4.60 13.96 -7.63
C PHE A 51 3.98 15.36 -7.65
N ASN A 52 4.36 16.14 -8.66
CA ASN A 52 3.74 17.44 -8.93
C ASN A 52 2.22 17.30 -9.16
N GLU A 53 1.44 18.28 -8.73
CA GLU A 53 -0.03 18.24 -8.78
C GLU A 53 -0.61 17.95 -10.18
N ILE A 54 0.06 18.42 -11.23
CA ILE A 54 -0.34 18.16 -12.63
C ILE A 54 -0.25 16.67 -12.95
N PHE A 55 0.82 16.01 -12.48
CA PHE A 55 1.02 14.59 -12.69
C PHE A 55 -0.02 13.78 -11.92
N VAL A 56 -0.28 14.14 -10.66
CA VAL A 56 -1.34 13.51 -9.83
C VAL A 56 -2.69 13.62 -10.52
N LYS A 57 -3.08 14.79 -11.03
CA LYS A 57 -4.37 14.98 -11.74
C LYS A 57 -4.48 14.13 -13.01
N ILE A 58 -3.41 14.05 -13.80
CA ILE A 58 -3.40 13.23 -15.03
C ILE A 58 -3.49 11.74 -14.70
N GLN A 59 -2.81 11.29 -13.64
CA GLN A 59 -2.87 9.90 -13.20
C GLN A 59 -4.24 9.54 -12.62
N LEU A 60 -4.84 10.41 -11.79
CA LEU A 60 -6.19 10.27 -11.25
C LEU A 60 -7.26 10.10 -12.35
N ILE A 61 -7.13 10.82 -13.48
CA ILE A 61 -8.02 10.69 -14.64
C ILE A 61 -7.80 9.37 -15.40
N ARG A 62 -6.61 8.76 -15.30
CA ARG A 62 -6.20 7.56 -16.04
C ARG A 62 -6.25 6.26 -15.22
N HIS A 63 -7.02 6.22 -14.12
CA HIS A 63 -7.22 5.07 -13.19
C HIS A 63 -7.63 3.71 -13.82
N ILE A 64 -7.60 3.57 -15.14
CA ILE A 64 -8.03 2.36 -15.84
C ILE A 64 -6.87 1.50 -16.37
N LYS A 65 -5.64 2.00 -16.62
CA LYS A 65 -4.62 1.08 -17.22
C LYS A 65 -3.13 1.47 -17.35
N TYR A 66 -2.56 2.45 -16.64
CA TYR A 66 -1.13 2.78 -16.83
C TYR A 66 -0.25 2.46 -15.61
N ASN A 67 0.27 1.23 -15.65
CA ASN A 67 1.15 0.55 -14.70
C ASN A 67 2.58 1.11 -14.59
N HIS A 68 2.86 2.36 -14.99
CA HIS A 68 4.24 2.83 -15.10
C HIS A 68 4.36 4.26 -14.59
N LEU A 69 4.69 4.41 -13.31
CA LEU A 69 5.17 5.68 -12.77
C LEU A 69 6.55 5.98 -13.37
N PRO A 70 6.79 7.16 -13.95
CA PRO A 70 8.11 7.58 -14.32
C PRO A 70 8.95 7.72 -13.04
N TYR A 71 10.07 7.00 -13.04
CA TYR A 71 11.02 6.98 -11.95
C TYR A 71 11.78 8.31 -11.95
N GLU A 72 11.15 9.40 -11.49
CA GLU A 72 11.86 10.66 -11.28
C GLU A 72 12.95 10.47 -10.22
N ASN A 73 14.04 11.24 -10.28
CA ASN A 73 15.27 10.99 -9.51
C ASN A 73 15.11 10.84 -7.98
N ASN A 74 13.96 11.26 -7.41
CA ASN A 74 13.63 11.14 -5.99
C ASN A 74 12.74 9.94 -5.64
N SER A 75 12.21 9.20 -6.62
CA SER A 75 11.33 8.03 -6.42
C SER A 75 12.09 6.71 -6.26
N ARG A 76 13.41 6.78 -6.08
CA ARG A 76 14.26 5.62 -5.85
C ARG A 76 13.90 5.00 -4.50
N ASN A 77 13.21 3.86 -4.54
CA ASN A 77 12.77 3.01 -3.41
C ASN A 77 11.39 3.32 -2.80
N ILE A 78 10.46 3.89 -3.57
CA ILE A 78 9.06 3.94 -3.12
C ILE A 78 8.47 2.53 -3.24
N PHE A 79 8.25 1.87 -2.11
CA PHE A 79 7.55 0.58 -2.07
C PHE A 79 6.02 0.74 -2.04
N CYS A 80 5.52 1.86 -1.55
CA CYS A 80 4.11 2.10 -1.33
C CYS A 80 3.79 3.59 -1.24
N PHE A 81 2.58 3.96 -1.63
CA PHE A 81 2.03 5.31 -1.50
C PHE A 81 0.51 5.25 -1.39
N TYR A 82 -0.13 6.35 -1.04
CA TYR A 82 -1.57 6.42 -0.93
C TYR A 82 -2.12 7.74 -1.48
N ASP A 83 -3.39 7.72 -1.89
CA ASP A 83 -4.17 8.92 -2.18
C ASP A 83 -5.36 9.01 -1.21
N ASN A 84 -6.39 9.78 -1.52
CA ASN A 84 -7.55 9.94 -0.63
C ASN A 84 -8.47 8.71 -0.56
N ASN A 85 -8.35 7.79 -1.51
CA ASN A 85 -9.28 6.67 -1.72
C ASN A 85 -8.58 5.33 -1.92
N HIS A 86 -7.26 5.30 -2.12
CA HIS A 86 -6.51 4.10 -2.46
C HIS A 86 -5.18 4.04 -1.71
N ILE A 87 -4.76 2.81 -1.43
CA ILE A 87 -3.36 2.49 -1.12
C ILE A 87 -2.77 1.71 -2.29
N CYS A 88 -1.55 2.08 -2.68
CA CYS A 88 -0.86 1.55 -3.84
C CYS A 88 0.48 0.91 -3.45
N LEU A 89 0.77 -0.24 -4.05
CA LEU A 89 2.04 -0.94 -3.95
C LEU A 89 2.85 -0.74 -5.23
N CYS A 90 4.15 -0.48 -5.06
CA CYS A 90 5.12 -0.40 -6.13
C CYS A 90 5.99 -1.67 -6.15
N TYR A 91 5.99 -2.36 -7.28
CA TYR A 91 6.89 -3.48 -7.53
C TYR A 91 7.91 -3.11 -8.59
N ASP A 92 9.19 -3.24 -8.27
CA ASP A 92 10.25 -3.03 -9.24
C ASP A 92 10.21 -4.11 -10.32
N ASN A 93 10.03 -3.69 -11.57
CA ASN A 93 10.21 -4.53 -12.74
C ASN A 93 11.01 -3.76 -13.81
N GLU A 94 12.25 -4.17 -14.07
CA GLU A 94 13.08 -3.62 -15.15
C GLU A 94 13.13 -2.07 -15.17
N GLN A 95 13.43 -1.44 -14.02
CA GLN A 95 13.51 0.03 -13.84
C GLN A 95 12.16 0.77 -13.93
N LYS A 96 11.04 0.05 -13.88
CA LYS A 96 9.69 0.62 -13.80
C LYS A 96 9.01 0.11 -12.54
N CYS A 97 8.42 1.02 -11.75
CA CYS A 97 7.48 0.60 -10.72
C CYS A 97 6.17 0.19 -11.43
N LEU A 98 5.81 -1.09 -11.31
CA LEU A 98 4.46 -1.58 -11.53
C LEU A 98 3.61 -1.27 -10.30
N VAL A 99 2.57 -0.49 -10.50
CA VAL A 99 1.68 -0.07 -9.42
C VAL A 99 0.47 -1.00 -9.32
N ASN A 100 0.14 -1.44 -8.11
CA ASN A 100 -1.13 -2.10 -7.81
C ASN A 100 -1.85 -1.32 -6.71
N CYS A 101 -3.00 -0.73 -7.03
CA CYS A 101 -3.79 0.10 -6.11
C CYS A 101 -5.06 -0.63 -5.68
N PHE A 102 -5.44 -0.44 -4.43
CA PHE A 102 -6.63 -1.01 -3.82
C PHE A 102 -7.45 0.09 -3.18
N ASP A 103 -8.76 0.01 -3.33
CA ASP A 103 -9.68 0.90 -2.61
C ASP A 103 -9.44 0.78 -1.11
N PHE A 104 -9.26 1.92 -0.46
CA PHE A 104 -8.98 2.03 0.96
C PHE A 104 -9.74 3.21 1.54
N ASN A 105 -10.65 2.92 2.47
CA ASN A 105 -11.36 3.97 3.18
C ASN A 105 -10.58 4.37 4.42
N HIS A 106 -9.88 5.50 4.34
CA HIS A 106 -9.08 6.06 5.42
C HIS A 106 -9.87 6.40 6.69
N ASN A 107 -11.20 6.42 6.65
CA ASN A 107 -12.04 6.72 7.80
C ASN A 107 -12.52 5.46 8.54
N ILE A 108 -12.26 4.25 8.01
CA ILE A 108 -12.61 3.01 8.70
C ILE A 108 -11.49 2.68 9.68
N ASN A 109 -11.81 2.79 10.97
CA ASN A 109 -11.04 2.13 12.02
C ASN A 109 -11.73 0.80 12.33
N PHE A 110 -11.01 -0.31 12.12
CA PHE A 110 -11.43 -1.58 12.68
C PHE A 110 -10.99 -1.60 14.15
N ASP A 111 -11.88 -1.17 15.05
CA ASP A 111 -11.69 -1.50 16.45
C ASP A 111 -12.12 -2.97 16.66
N CYS A 112 -11.16 -3.81 16.99
CA CYS A 112 -11.49 -5.18 17.40
C CYS A 112 -12.22 -5.22 18.75
N PHE A 113 -12.32 -4.08 19.44
CA PHE A 113 -12.85 -3.97 20.79
C PHE A 113 -14.35 -4.31 20.83
N GLY A 114 -14.70 -5.45 21.41
CA GLY A 114 -16.08 -5.93 21.50
C GLY A 114 -16.60 -6.65 20.25
N GLN A 115 -15.76 -6.89 19.24
CA GLN A 115 -16.10 -7.71 18.07
C GLN A 115 -15.48 -9.11 18.24
N ASN A 116 -16.31 -10.05 18.74
CA ASN A 116 -15.96 -11.43 19.10
C ASN A 116 -15.22 -12.27 18.02
N VAL A 117 -15.20 -11.82 16.77
CA VAL A 117 -14.53 -12.54 15.66
C VAL A 117 -13.05 -12.17 15.60
N CYS A 118 -12.63 -11.04 16.16
CA CYS A 118 -11.24 -10.59 16.15
C CYS A 118 -10.58 -10.63 17.53
N GLU A 119 -11.38 -10.59 18.61
CA GLU A 119 -10.93 -10.87 19.97
C GLU A 119 -11.14 -12.37 20.25
N ASN A 120 -10.07 -13.07 20.66
CA ASN A 120 -9.95 -14.52 20.90
C ASN A 120 -9.53 -15.36 19.68
N GLU A 121 -8.24 -15.37 19.37
CA GLU A 121 -7.53 -16.28 18.44
C GLU A 121 -7.89 -16.23 16.95
N GLY A 122 -8.86 -15.40 16.55
CA GLY A 122 -9.12 -14.98 15.17
C GLY A 122 -10.31 -15.61 14.47
#